data_AF-A0A2D5K4W1-F1
#
_entry.id   AF-A0A2D5K4W1-F1
#
_cell.length_a   1.000
_cell.length_b   1.000
_cell.length_c   1.000
_cell.angle_alpha   90.00
_cell.angle_beta   90.00
_cell.angle_gamma   90.00
#
_symmetry.space_group_name_H-M   'P 1'
#
loop_
_entity.id
_entity.type
_entity.pdbx_description
1 polymer ?
#
loop_
_entity_poly.entity_id
_entity_poly.type
_entity_poly.pdbx_seq_one_letter_code
_entity_poly.pdbx_strand_id
1 'polypeptide(L)'
;MKFKIVFYLFLFVCIILFFQLINTNKILTHQDLLIQSQNNLQLRLKDSVSSLEDLLSVRQYFTLEDNTEISNTIKAELLSYNLNGKLQVLIKDLPTGERFLIDNIQLVNAYWVLIGFRGSKSKGQAFLTYHKTTKGIEFNTLVSIINSL
;
A
#
# COMPACT_ATOMS: atom_id res chain seq x y z
N MET A 1 46.32 -35.29 -54.22
CA MET A 1 45.12 -34.42 -54.22
C MET A 1 44.15 -34.71 -53.07
N LYS A 2 43.92 -35.98 -52.68
CA LYS A 2 43.02 -36.35 -51.56
C LYS A 2 43.42 -35.79 -50.19
N PHE A 3 44.72 -35.72 -49.86
CA PHE A 3 45.18 -35.18 -48.57
C PHE A 3 44.91 -33.67 -48.40
N LYS A 4 45.02 -32.89 -49.48
CA LYS A 4 44.72 -31.46 -49.47
C LYS A 4 43.24 -31.21 -49.16
N ILE A 5 42.33 -32.00 -49.74
CA ILE A 5 40.88 -31.85 -49.50
C ILE A 5 40.52 -32.14 -48.03
N VAL A 6 41.12 -33.17 -47.42
CA VAL A 6 40.89 -33.51 -46.01
C VAL A 6 41.46 -32.43 -45.08
N PHE A 7 42.62 -31.87 -45.42
CA PHE A 7 43.22 -30.78 -44.66
C PHE A 7 42.38 -29.50 -44.69
N TYR A 8 41.83 -29.12 -45.86
CA TYR A 8 40.93 -27.98 -45.95
C TYR A 8 39.61 -28.19 -45.19
N LEU A 9 39.06 -29.42 -45.22
CA LEU A 9 37.89 -29.77 -44.43
C LEU A 9 38.16 -29.69 -42.93
N PHE A 10 39.32 -30.19 -42.48
CA PHE A 10 39.75 -30.09 -41.09
C PHE A 10 39.88 -28.63 -40.64
N LEU A 11 40.55 -27.79 -41.44
CA LEU A 11 40.68 -26.36 -41.16
C LEU A 11 39.31 -25.67 -41.03
N PHE A 12 38.38 -26.01 -41.93
CA PHE A 12 37.02 -25.48 -41.92
C PHE A 12 36.25 -25.86 -40.64
N VAL A 13 36.34 -27.13 -40.23
CA VAL A 13 35.73 -27.61 -38.98
C VAL A 13 36.34 -26.91 -37.76
N CYS A 14 37.66 -26.70 -37.73
CA CYS A 14 38.32 -25.94 -36.66
C CYS A 14 37.80 -24.50 -36.57
N ILE A 15 37.65 -23.80 -37.70
CA ILE A 15 37.12 -22.43 -37.72
C ILE A 15 35.68 -22.39 -37.19
N ILE A 16 34.84 -23.36 -37.59
CA ILE A 16 33.46 -23.47 -37.09
C ILE A 16 33.45 -23.71 -35.57
N LEU A 17 34.32 -24.59 -35.06
CA LEU A 17 34.44 -24.87 -33.63
C LEU A 17 34.84 -23.62 -32.83
N PHE A 18 35.81 -22.85 -33.32
CA PHE A 18 36.19 -21.59 -32.68
C PHE A 18 35.06 -20.56 -32.70
N PHE A 19 34.35 -20.43 -33.82
CA PHE A 19 33.19 -19.54 -33.91
C PHE A 19 32.10 -19.94 -32.92
N GLN A 20 31.79 -21.24 -32.83
CA GLN A 20 30.80 -21.77 -31.90
C GLN A 20 31.20 -21.51 -30.45
N LEU A 21 32.47 -21.77 -30.08
CA LEU A 21 32.97 -21.57 -28.73
C LEU A 21 32.86 -20.10 -28.27
N ILE A 22 33.29 -19.17 -29.10
CA ILE A 22 33.23 -17.73 -28.79
C ILE A 22 31.77 -17.25 -28.66
N ASN A 23 30.92 -17.66 -29.60
CA ASN A 23 29.52 -17.25 -29.62
C ASN A 23 28.74 -17.83 -28.43
N THR A 24 28.93 -19.11 -28.12
CA THR A 24 28.33 -19.75 -26.95
C THR A 24 28.73 -19.05 -25.65
N ASN A 25 30.01 -18.71 -25.45
CA ASN A 25 30.43 -17.97 -24.25
C ASN A 25 29.76 -16.60 -24.11
N LYS A 26 29.60 -15.86 -25.21
CA LYS A 26 28.91 -14.56 -25.21
C LYS A 26 27.43 -14.71 -24.87
N ILE A 27 26.76 -15.71 -25.43
CA ILE A 27 25.34 -15.99 -25.16
C ILE A 27 25.15 -16.42 -23.71
N LEU A 28 25.99 -17.33 -23.20
CA LEU A 28 25.94 -17.78 -21.80
C LEU A 28 26.11 -16.62 -20.84
N THR A 29 27.12 -15.77 -21.06
CA THR A 29 27.37 -14.60 -20.21
C THR A 29 26.17 -13.64 -20.20
N HIS A 30 25.56 -13.41 -21.36
CA HIS A 30 24.38 -12.55 -21.45
C HIS A 30 23.17 -13.15 -20.72
N GLN A 31 22.94 -14.46 -20.86
CA GLN A 31 21.87 -15.16 -20.15
C GLN A 31 22.11 -15.12 -18.63
N ASP A 32 23.33 -15.35 -18.17
CA ASP A 32 23.67 -15.27 -16.74
C ASP A 32 23.39 -13.88 -16.16
N LEU A 33 23.73 -12.80 -16.88
CA LEU A 33 23.42 -11.44 -16.45
C LEU A 33 21.91 -11.19 -16.36
N LEU A 34 21.14 -11.68 -17.33
CA LEU A 34 19.68 -11.59 -17.29
C LEU A 34 19.10 -12.35 -16.10
N ILE A 35 19.55 -13.58 -15.86
CA ILE A 35 19.13 -14.40 -14.72
C ILE A 35 19.47 -13.71 -13.39
N GLN A 36 20.68 -13.18 -13.26
CA GLN A 36 21.09 -12.45 -12.04
C GLN A 36 20.23 -11.20 -11.82
N SER A 37 19.94 -10.42 -12.86
CA SER A 37 19.09 -9.24 -12.74
C SER A 37 17.65 -9.58 -12.35
N GLN A 38 17.09 -10.65 -12.92
CA GLN A 38 15.76 -11.16 -12.57
C GLN A 38 15.71 -11.66 -11.13
N ASN A 39 16.71 -12.44 -10.69
CA ASN A 39 16.82 -12.91 -9.31
C ASN A 39 16.92 -11.75 -8.32
N ASN A 40 17.74 -10.74 -8.62
CA ASN A 40 17.86 -9.55 -7.77
C ASN A 40 16.55 -8.77 -7.67
N LEU A 41 15.81 -8.65 -8.77
CA LEU A 41 14.48 -8.02 -8.78
C LEU A 41 13.49 -8.85 -7.94
N GLN A 42 13.50 -10.17 -8.08
CA GLN A 42 12.63 -11.05 -7.30
C GLN A 42 12.91 -10.95 -5.79
N LEU A 43 14.19 -10.89 -5.38
CA LEU A 43 14.57 -10.68 -3.98
C LEU A 43 14.04 -9.34 -3.46
N ARG A 44 14.25 -8.24 -4.19
CA ARG A 44 13.75 -6.91 -3.81
C ARG A 44 12.23 -6.87 -3.68
N LEU A 45 11.53 -7.52 -4.60
CA LEU A 45 10.07 -7.61 -4.53
C LEU A 45 9.62 -8.42 -3.32
N LYS A 46 10.29 -9.54 -3.03
CA LYS A 46 9.99 -10.35 -1.86
C LYS A 46 10.22 -9.58 -0.55
N ASP A 47 11.32 -8.85 -0.45
CA ASP A 47 11.63 -8.01 0.72
C ASP A 47 10.58 -6.90 0.89
N SER A 48 10.18 -6.28 -0.22
CA SER A 48 9.11 -5.27 -0.22
C SER A 48 7.77 -5.85 0.25
N VAL A 49 7.38 -7.01 -0.26
CA VAL A 49 6.17 -7.72 0.18
C VAL A 49 6.23 -8.06 1.66
N SER A 50 7.35 -8.61 2.14
CA SER A 50 7.55 -8.91 3.56
C SER A 50 7.40 -7.66 4.43
N SER A 51 7.99 -6.53 4.01
CA SER A 51 7.86 -5.27 4.76
C SER A 51 6.42 -4.75 4.79
N LEU A 52 5.67 -4.96 3.70
CA LEU A 52 4.26 -4.58 3.63
C LEU A 52 3.39 -5.49 4.50
N GLU A 53 3.68 -6.79 4.54
CA GLU A 53 3.00 -7.76 5.41
C GLU A 53 3.24 -7.42 6.88
N ASP A 54 4.46 -7.06 7.27
CA ASP A 54 4.79 -6.62 8.62
C ASP A 54 3.98 -5.38 9.01
N LEU A 55 3.94 -4.36 8.15
CA LEU A 55 3.13 -3.16 8.37
C LEU A 55 1.64 -3.46 8.45
N LEU A 56 1.16 -4.38 7.61
CA LEU A 56 -0.24 -4.78 7.56
C LEU A 56 -0.64 -5.58 8.79
N SER A 57 0.25 -6.43 9.32
CA SER A 57 0.01 -7.19 10.56
C SER A 57 -0.19 -6.28 11.77
N VAL A 58 0.63 -5.23 11.90
CA VAL A 58 0.48 -4.22 12.96
C VAL A 58 -0.84 -3.48 12.77
N ARG A 59 -1.17 -3.07 11.55
CA ARG A 59 -2.45 -2.41 11.26
C ARG A 59 -3.64 -3.30 11.61
N GLN A 60 -3.62 -4.57 11.21
CA GLN A 60 -4.69 -5.53 11.48
C GLN A 60 -4.90 -5.75 12.98
N TYR A 61 -3.82 -5.80 13.76
CA TYR A 61 -3.92 -5.95 15.21
C TYR A 61 -4.68 -4.79 15.88
N PHE A 62 -4.45 -3.55 15.42
CA PHE A 62 -5.05 -2.33 15.96
C PHE A 62 -6.23 -1.79 15.14
N THR A 63 -6.80 -2.57 14.23
CA THR A 63 -7.92 -2.11 13.40
C THR A 63 -9.05 -3.12 13.51
N LEU A 64 -10.24 -2.65 13.80
CA LEU A 64 -11.42 -3.51 13.74
C LEU A 64 -11.70 -3.84 12.27
N GLU A 65 -11.96 -5.11 11.97
CA GLU A 65 -12.15 -5.58 10.61
C GLU A 65 -13.29 -4.81 9.91
N ASP A 66 -12.94 -4.20 8.77
CA ASP A 66 -13.75 -3.15 8.16
C ASP A 66 -15.08 -3.67 7.58
N ASN A 67 -15.23 -4.99 7.45
CA ASN A 67 -16.34 -5.63 6.75
C ASN A 67 -17.44 -6.16 7.68
N THR A 68 -17.43 -5.79 8.96
CA THR A 68 -18.52 -6.12 9.88
C THR A 68 -19.70 -5.17 9.67
N GLU A 69 -20.93 -5.67 9.80
CA GLU A 69 -22.15 -4.83 9.74
C GLU A 69 -22.08 -3.64 10.70
N ILE A 70 -21.42 -3.83 11.84
CA ILE A 70 -21.17 -2.81 12.86
C ILE A 70 -20.25 -1.70 12.33
N SER A 71 -19.14 -2.03 11.66
CA SER A 71 -18.24 -1.05 11.04
C SER A 71 -18.99 -0.17 10.03
N ASN A 72 -19.77 -0.81 9.15
CA ASN A 72 -20.56 -0.11 8.14
C ASN A 72 -21.60 0.81 8.76
N THR A 73 -22.25 0.38 9.85
CA THR A 73 -23.23 1.20 10.57
C THR A 73 -22.56 2.42 11.21
N ILE A 74 -21.42 2.23 11.89
CA ILE A 74 -20.66 3.33 12.51
C ILE A 74 -20.20 4.35 11.46
N LYS A 75 -19.67 3.87 10.33
CA LYS A 75 -19.26 4.73 9.21
C LYS A 75 -20.43 5.52 8.64
N ALA A 76 -21.56 4.87 8.41
CA ALA A 76 -22.76 5.53 7.91
C ALA A 76 -23.27 6.61 8.87
N GLU A 77 -23.26 6.33 10.17
CA GLU A 77 -23.68 7.29 11.21
C GLU A 77 -22.73 8.48 11.28
N LEU A 78 -21.42 8.28 11.23
CA LEU A 78 -20.42 9.36 11.17
C LEU A 78 -20.58 10.21 9.89
N LEU A 79 -20.79 9.59 8.73
CA LEU A 79 -21.03 10.32 7.48
C LEU A 79 -22.34 11.11 7.50
N SER A 80 -23.34 10.70 8.30
CA SER A 80 -24.57 11.47 8.46
C SER A 80 -24.33 12.85 9.10
N TYR A 81 -23.26 13.02 9.90
CA TYR A 81 -22.89 14.32 10.45
C TYR A 81 -22.43 15.32 9.37
N ASN A 82 -21.88 14.83 8.26
CA ASN A 82 -21.53 15.66 7.09
C ASN A 82 -22.78 16.26 6.43
N LEU A 83 -23.85 15.46 6.32
CA LEU A 83 -25.12 15.87 5.71
C LEU A 83 -25.86 16.89 6.58
N ASN A 84 -25.93 16.62 7.88
CA ASN A 84 -26.63 17.46 8.83
C ASN A 84 -25.87 18.74 9.20
N GLY A 85 -24.61 18.89 8.76
CA GLY A 85 -23.76 20.04 9.09
C GLY A 85 -23.42 20.14 10.58
N LYS A 86 -23.61 19.05 11.34
CA LYS A 86 -23.49 19.01 12.80
C LYS A 86 -22.11 18.55 13.28
N LEU A 87 -21.08 18.61 12.44
CA LEU A 87 -19.72 18.26 12.88
C LEU A 87 -19.25 19.11 14.06
N GLN A 88 -19.68 20.38 14.12
CA GLN A 88 -19.42 21.30 15.23
C GLN A 88 -20.07 20.87 16.56
N VAL A 89 -21.11 20.02 16.50
CA VAL A 89 -21.72 19.42 17.71
C VAL A 89 -20.82 18.32 18.26
N LEU A 90 -20.13 17.60 17.36
CA LEU A 90 -19.21 16.53 17.72
C LEU A 90 -17.85 17.07 18.18
N ILE A 91 -17.29 18.04 17.43
CA ILE A 91 -15.98 18.65 17.69
C ILE A 91 -16.18 20.14 17.97
N LYS A 92 -16.01 20.54 19.23
CA LYS A 92 -16.26 21.92 19.67
C LYS A 92 -15.17 22.91 19.22
N ASP A 93 -13.97 22.42 18.95
CA ASP A 93 -12.80 23.26 18.63
C ASP A 93 -12.71 23.65 17.14
N LEU A 94 -13.77 23.38 16.35
CA LEU A 94 -13.79 23.69 14.92
C LEU A 94 -13.85 25.21 14.68
N PRO A 95 -13.02 25.77 13.77
CA PRO A 95 -13.06 27.18 13.41
C PRO A 95 -14.44 27.61 12.92
N THR A 96 -14.98 28.65 13.54
CA THR A 96 -16.28 29.23 13.15
C THR A 96 -16.17 29.91 11.79
N GLY A 97 -16.98 29.49 10.82
CA GLY A 97 -17.05 30.09 9.47
C GLY A 97 -16.57 29.18 8.34
N GLU A 98 -16.06 27.99 8.65
CA GLU A 98 -15.65 26.99 7.66
C GLU A 98 -16.49 25.70 7.80
N ARG A 99 -16.88 25.10 6.66
CA ARG A 99 -17.59 23.82 6.65
C ARG A 99 -16.57 22.69 6.57
N PHE A 100 -16.52 21.88 7.61
CA PHE A 100 -15.67 20.68 7.66
C PHE A 100 -16.48 19.44 7.32
N LEU A 101 -15.88 18.54 6.55
CA LEU A 101 -16.43 17.25 6.16
C LEU A 101 -15.46 16.15 6.58
N ILE A 102 -15.98 15.06 7.11
CA ILE A 102 -15.20 13.84 7.38
C ILE A 102 -14.80 13.24 6.04
N ASP A 103 -13.49 13.05 5.82
CA ASP A 103 -12.93 12.43 4.62
C ASP A 103 -12.53 10.97 4.88
N ASN A 104 -11.92 10.70 6.04
CA ASN A 104 -11.38 9.40 6.39
C ASN A 104 -11.94 8.92 7.74
N ILE A 105 -12.30 7.63 7.83
CA ILE A 105 -12.77 6.99 9.06
C ILE A 105 -11.99 5.68 9.25
N GLN A 106 -11.31 5.54 10.38
CA GLN A 106 -10.58 4.34 10.77
C GLN A 106 -11.09 3.85 12.13
N LEU A 107 -11.68 2.65 12.18
CA LEU A 107 -12.03 1.98 13.44
C LEU A 107 -10.78 1.33 14.03
N VAL A 108 -10.36 1.77 15.21
CA VAL A 108 -9.17 1.22 15.88
C VAL A 108 -9.55 -0.07 16.62
N ASN A 109 -10.65 -0.04 17.37
CA ASN A 109 -11.16 -1.21 18.08
C ASN A 109 -12.66 -1.04 18.35
N ALA A 110 -13.22 -1.88 19.23
CA ALA A 110 -14.63 -1.86 19.60
C ALA A 110 -15.11 -0.60 20.34
N TYR A 111 -14.20 0.32 20.67
CA TYR A 111 -14.48 1.54 21.45
C TYR A 111 -13.97 2.82 20.79
N TRP A 112 -12.95 2.72 19.94
CA TRP A 112 -12.20 3.88 19.45
C TRP A 112 -12.28 4.02 17.94
N VAL A 113 -12.52 5.25 17.49
CA VAL A 113 -12.56 5.63 16.09
C VAL A 113 -11.68 6.85 15.87
N LEU A 114 -10.86 6.80 14.83
CA LEU A 114 -10.13 7.95 14.31
C LEU A 114 -10.88 8.50 13.10
N ILE A 115 -11.12 9.81 13.10
CA ILE A 115 -11.68 10.51 11.96
C ILE A 115 -10.70 11.55 11.44
N GLY A 116 -10.56 11.61 10.12
CA GLY A 116 -9.98 12.72 9.39
C GLY A 116 -11.11 13.62 8.92
N PHE A 117 -10.94 14.94 9.07
CA PHE A 117 -11.88 15.91 8.55
C PHE A 117 -11.14 17.05 7.86
N ARG A 118 -11.79 17.60 6.84
CA ARG A 118 -11.19 18.62 5.96
C ARG A 118 -12.19 19.71 5.66
N GLY A 119 -11.71 20.94 5.70
CA GLY A 119 -12.41 22.12 5.19
C GLY A 119 -11.73 22.71 3.96
N SER A 120 -12.07 23.94 3.62
CA SER A 120 -11.50 24.69 2.49
C SER A 120 -10.07 25.21 2.73
N LYS A 121 -9.69 25.48 3.98
CA LYS A 121 -8.42 26.08 4.38
C LYS A 121 -7.69 25.30 5.48
N SER A 122 -8.39 24.40 6.16
CA SER A 122 -7.80 23.64 7.27
C SER A 122 -8.11 22.14 7.16
N LYS A 123 -7.21 21.30 7.66
CA LYS A 123 -7.41 19.86 7.81
C LYS A 123 -7.19 19.46 9.26
N GLY A 124 -7.90 18.44 9.72
CA GLY A 124 -7.80 18.00 11.09
C GLY A 124 -8.03 16.51 11.25
N GLN A 125 -7.72 16.05 12.46
CA GLN A 125 -7.93 14.67 12.89
C GLN A 125 -8.58 14.73 14.27
N ALA A 126 -9.53 13.83 14.53
CA ALA A 126 -10.11 13.67 15.85
C ALA A 126 -10.13 12.21 16.28
N PHE A 127 -9.93 12.02 17.57
CA PHE A 127 -10.04 10.74 18.24
C PHE A 127 -11.36 10.70 19.00
N LEU A 128 -12.19 9.72 18.65
CA LEU A 128 -13.53 9.55 19.16
C LEU A 128 -13.63 8.22 19.92
N THR A 129 -14.44 8.23 20.96
CA THR A 129 -14.98 7.02 21.58
C THR A 129 -16.41 6.82 21.10
N TYR A 130 -16.83 5.57 20.90
CA TYR A 130 -18.21 5.24 20.59
C TYR A 130 -18.76 4.18 21.54
N HIS A 131 -20.04 4.32 21.88
CA HIS A 131 -20.77 3.35 22.68
C HIS A 131 -22.12 3.05 22.02
N LYS A 132 -22.46 1.76 21.90
CA LYS A 132 -23.75 1.34 21.39
C LYS A 132 -24.79 1.41 22.50
N THR A 133 -25.78 2.28 22.33
CA THR A 133 -26.94 2.42 23.23
C THR A 133 -28.18 1.83 22.56
N THR A 134 -29.25 1.59 23.31
CA THR A 134 -30.55 1.11 22.79
C THR A 134 -31.20 2.05 21.77
N LYS A 135 -30.74 3.31 21.67
CA LYS A 135 -31.27 4.36 20.79
C LYS A 135 -30.39 4.71 19.58
N GLY A 136 -29.18 4.15 19.47
CA GLY A 136 -28.21 4.52 18.43
C GLY A 136 -26.76 4.39 18.91
N ILE A 137 -25.82 4.98 18.17
CA ILE A 137 -24.40 5.03 18.54
C ILE A 137 -24.09 6.43 19.07
N GLU A 138 -23.64 6.51 20.31
CA GLU A 138 -23.20 7.77 20.91
C GLU A 138 -21.70 7.94 20.70
N PHE A 139 -21.30 9.11 20.20
CA PHE A 139 -19.90 9.46 19.94
C PHE A 139 -19.43 10.57 20.87
N ASN A 140 -18.29 10.35 21.52
CA ASN A 140 -17.63 11.33 22.38
C ASN A 140 -16.24 11.65 21.86
N THR A 141 -15.98 12.92 21.56
CA THR A 141 -14.66 13.40 21.15
C THR A 141 -13.73 13.49 22.34
N LEU A 142 -12.58 12.82 22.25
CA LEU A 142 -11.52 12.89 23.26
C LEU A 142 -10.54 14.01 22.94
N VAL A 143 -10.03 14.03 21.70
CA VAL A 143 -9.04 14.99 21.24
C VAL A 143 -9.30 15.33 19.79
N SER A 144 -9.17 16.61 19.44
CA SER A 144 -9.15 17.09 18.07
C SER A 144 -7.92 17.97 17.81
N ILE A 145 -7.29 17.77 16.66
CA ILE A 145 -6.13 18.53 16.21
C ILE A 145 -6.48 19.12 14.85
N ILE A 146 -6.27 20.42 14.70
CA ILE A 146 -6.54 21.16 13.47
C ILE A 146 -5.25 21.81 13.01
N ASN A 147 -4.90 21.57 11.74
CA ASN A 147 -3.74 22.15 11.08
C ASN A 147 -4.21 22.99 9.90
N SER A 148 -3.61 24.17 9.73
CA SER A 148 -3.77 24.95 8.50
C SER A 148 -3.16 24.18 7.32
N LEU A 149 -3.82 24.26 6.16
CA LEU A 149 -3.29 23.72 4.90
C LEU A 149 -2.11 24.54 4.37
#